data_AF-A0A7C9DN59-F1
#
_entry.id   AF-A0A7C9DN59-F1
#
_cell.length_a   1.000
_cell.length_b   1.000
_cell.length_c   1.000
_cell.angle_alpha   90.00
_cell.angle_beta   90.00
_cell.angle_gamma   90.00
#
_symmetry.space_group_name_H-M   'P 1'
#
loop_
_entity.id
_entity.type
_entity.pdbx_description
1 polymer ?
#
loop_
_entity_poly.entity_id
_entity_poly.type
_entity_poly.pdbx_seq_one_letter_code
_entity_poly.pdbx_strand_id
1 'polypeptide(L)'
;VSTAYVSGEKAGLIKEEPYYMGDTLNGRTGLDIEGEKKLIEAKLQELQDEGATEETIKVSMKDMGMERSMHWGWPNVYVFTKALGEMVLMQEKGDIPLVIVRPTIVTSTYKEPMPGWIEGVRTIDSLIVAYGKGRLTYFPGDLESIIDMVPSDMVVNAIIVAMEAHANKTGDPVIYHIGSSVRNPVKLRVVHDISYQYFTKHPWINTDGKPIIVSHVKFLDSIDSFKGYLTLHYLLPLKGLEIANSVFCQYFRDTYMNLSRRVNHIMRLQEVYKPYLFFQTIYDDENMEKLRTEANERGVETEVFYFDPKAFDWEDYLINIHIPGL
;
A
#
# COMPACT_ATOMS: atom_id res chain seq x y z
N VAL A 1 13.14 -9.25 -0.15
CA VAL A 1 11.73 -8.91 0.15
C VAL A 1 11.22 -7.88 -0.85
N SER A 2 10.20 -8.27 -1.61
CA SER A 2 9.49 -7.45 -2.60
C SER A 2 8.10 -7.06 -2.07
N THR A 3 7.06 -7.07 -2.91
CA THR A 3 5.65 -6.85 -2.56
C THR A 3 4.76 -7.59 -3.55
N ALA A 4 3.59 -8.06 -3.14
CA ALA A 4 2.63 -8.70 -4.05
C ALA A 4 2.13 -7.74 -5.15
N TYR A 5 2.12 -6.44 -4.86
CA TYR A 5 1.64 -5.38 -5.76
C TYR A 5 2.56 -5.08 -6.96
N VAL A 6 3.69 -5.80 -7.12
CA VAL A 6 4.47 -5.77 -8.37
C VAL A 6 3.63 -6.20 -9.57
N SER A 7 2.51 -6.91 -9.35
CA SER A 7 1.52 -7.28 -10.37
C SER A 7 0.73 -6.09 -10.95
N GLY A 8 0.85 -4.90 -10.36
CA GLY A 8 0.10 -3.71 -10.75
C GLY A 8 -1.40 -3.86 -10.52
N GLU A 9 -2.21 -3.42 -11.49
CA GLU A 9 -3.68 -3.32 -11.40
C GLU A 9 -4.43 -4.55 -11.96
N LYS A 10 -3.74 -5.69 -12.12
CA LYS A 10 -4.38 -6.92 -12.64
C LYS A 10 -5.43 -7.44 -11.67
N ALA A 11 -6.66 -7.62 -12.16
CA ALA A 11 -7.76 -8.23 -11.41
C ALA A 11 -7.73 -9.76 -11.50
N GLY A 12 -8.37 -10.43 -10.54
CA GLY A 12 -8.47 -11.89 -10.47
C GLY A 12 -7.32 -12.53 -9.70
N LEU A 13 -7.13 -13.84 -9.93
CA LEU A 13 -6.10 -14.64 -9.26
C LEU A 13 -4.72 -14.38 -9.88
N ILE A 14 -3.77 -13.92 -9.07
CA ILE A 14 -2.40 -13.61 -9.48
C ILE A 14 -1.47 -14.71 -9.00
N LYS A 15 -0.82 -15.37 -9.95
CA LYS A 15 0.13 -16.45 -9.70
C LYS A 15 1.50 -15.93 -9.27
N GLU A 16 2.26 -16.79 -8.61
CA GLU A 16 3.62 -16.54 -8.14
C GLU A 16 4.65 -16.62 -9.29
N GLU A 17 4.52 -15.72 -10.28
CA GLU A 17 5.35 -15.70 -11.50
C GLU A 17 6.55 -14.74 -11.38
N PRO A 18 7.73 -15.10 -11.93
CA PRO A 18 8.92 -14.26 -11.94
C PRO A 18 8.84 -13.10 -12.94
N TYR A 19 9.63 -12.06 -12.69
CA TYR A 19 9.94 -11.02 -13.67
C TYR A 19 11.36 -11.21 -14.21
N TYR A 20 11.49 -11.15 -15.52
CA TYR A 20 12.76 -11.17 -16.24
C TYR A 20 13.11 -9.78 -16.76
N MET A 21 14.39 -9.59 -17.08
CA MET A 21 14.87 -8.31 -17.62
C MET A 21 14.11 -7.91 -18.88
N GLY A 22 13.58 -6.69 -18.86
CA GLY A 22 12.81 -6.13 -19.95
C GLY A 22 11.30 -6.38 -19.87
N ASP A 23 10.82 -7.16 -18.89
CA ASP A 23 9.39 -7.37 -18.67
C ASP A 23 8.69 -6.05 -18.30
N THR A 24 7.46 -5.87 -18.77
CA THR A 24 6.62 -4.71 -18.45
C THR A 24 5.19 -5.15 -18.21
N LEU A 25 4.45 -4.40 -17.38
CA LEU A 25 3.05 -4.75 -17.09
C LEU A 25 2.10 -4.46 -18.26
N ASN A 26 2.45 -3.49 -19.10
CA ASN A 26 1.62 -3.03 -20.21
C ASN A 26 2.04 -3.60 -21.58
N GLY A 27 2.97 -4.55 -21.61
CA GLY A 27 3.44 -5.22 -22.84
C GLY A 27 4.35 -4.36 -23.72
N ARG A 28 4.82 -3.21 -23.24
CA ARG A 28 5.86 -2.44 -23.93
C ARG A 28 7.18 -3.20 -23.93
N THR A 29 7.93 -3.03 -24.99
CA THR A 29 9.28 -3.60 -25.14
C THR A 29 10.34 -2.54 -24.90
N GLY A 30 11.53 -2.96 -24.46
CA GLY A 30 12.70 -2.09 -24.37
C GLY A 30 12.90 -1.42 -23.01
N LEU A 31 12.34 -1.98 -21.94
CA LEU A 31 12.74 -1.60 -20.59
C LEU A 31 14.20 -2.01 -20.38
N ASP A 32 15.07 -1.01 -20.24
CA ASP A 32 16.48 -1.19 -19.90
C ASP A 32 16.77 -0.42 -18.62
N ILE A 33 17.16 -1.14 -17.57
CA ILE A 33 17.39 -0.58 -16.23
C ILE A 33 18.53 0.44 -16.26
N GLU A 34 19.60 0.16 -17.02
CA GLU A 34 20.74 1.07 -17.13
C GLU A 34 20.37 2.33 -17.92
N GLY A 35 19.55 2.18 -18.97
CA GLY A 35 18.93 3.30 -19.69
C GLY A 35 18.06 4.18 -18.78
N GLU A 36 17.19 3.59 -17.96
CA GLU A 36 16.37 4.33 -16.99
C GLU A 36 17.23 5.07 -15.97
N LYS A 37 18.28 4.43 -15.46
CA LYS A 37 19.21 5.05 -14.51
C LYS A 37 19.91 6.26 -15.12
N LYS A 38 20.47 6.13 -16.32
CA LYS A 38 21.12 7.24 -17.04
C LYS A 38 20.15 8.38 -17.32
N LEU A 39 18.90 8.07 -17.66
CA LEU A 39 17.86 9.08 -17.90
C LEU A 39 17.57 9.89 -16.62
N ILE A 40 17.45 9.22 -15.48
CA ILE A 40 17.21 9.85 -14.17
C ILE A 40 18.42 10.69 -13.74
N GLU A 41 19.64 10.17 -13.91
CA GLU A 41 20.88 10.89 -13.60
C GLU A 41 21.05 12.14 -14.46
N ALA A 42 20.78 12.03 -15.77
CA ALA A 42 20.83 13.18 -16.68
C ALA A 42 19.84 14.28 -16.29
N LYS A 43 18.61 13.91 -15.88
CA LYS A 43 17.61 14.90 -15.45
C LYS A 43 18.02 15.57 -14.13
N LEU A 44 18.60 14.82 -13.20
CA LEU A 44 19.11 15.39 -11.95
C LEU A 44 20.24 16.39 -12.23
N GLN A 45 21.18 16.03 -13.11
CA GLN A 45 22.28 16.91 -13.50
C GLN A 45 21.77 18.18 -14.18
N GLU A 46 20.83 18.06 -15.12
CA GLU A 46 20.18 19.19 -15.79
C GLU A 46 19.59 20.19 -14.77
N LEU A 47 18.82 19.68 -13.80
CA LEU A 47 18.22 20.53 -12.77
C LEU A 47 19.26 21.21 -11.87
N GLN A 48 20.37 20.52 -11.58
CA GLN A 48 21.48 21.09 -10.81
C GLN A 48 22.22 22.17 -11.58
N ASP A 49 22.47 21.96 -12.88
CA ASP A 49 23.15 22.90 -13.77
C ASP A 49 22.30 24.18 -13.99
N GLU A 50 20.96 24.04 -13.99
CA GLU A 50 20.01 25.16 -14.01
C GLU A 50 19.93 25.94 -12.68
N GLY A 51 20.61 25.46 -11.62
CA GLY A 51 20.56 26.08 -10.30
C GLY A 51 19.19 25.93 -9.61
N ALA A 52 18.44 24.86 -9.91
CA ALA A 52 17.15 24.60 -9.30
C ALA A 52 17.27 24.43 -7.77
N THR A 53 16.25 24.88 -7.03
CA THR A 53 16.21 24.69 -5.57
C THR A 53 16.02 23.21 -5.21
N GLU A 54 16.41 22.80 -4.00
CA GLU A 54 16.19 21.42 -3.52
C GLU A 54 14.72 20.97 -3.59
N GLU A 55 13.78 21.88 -3.30
CA GLU A 55 12.35 21.56 -3.39
C GLU A 55 11.91 21.37 -4.85
N THR A 56 12.41 22.21 -5.77
CA THR A 56 12.18 22.04 -7.21
C THR A 56 12.74 20.70 -7.70
N ILE A 57 13.97 20.37 -7.32
CA ILE A 57 14.60 19.09 -7.67
C ILE A 57 13.74 17.94 -7.15
N LYS A 58 13.35 17.97 -5.88
CA LYS A 58 12.56 16.91 -5.26
C LYS A 58 11.21 16.70 -5.96
N VAL A 59 10.48 17.76 -6.29
CA VAL A 59 9.20 17.66 -6.99
C VAL A 59 9.40 17.13 -8.41
N SER A 60 10.34 17.71 -9.18
CA SER A 60 10.62 17.28 -10.55
C SER A 60 11.05 15.81 -10.63
N MET A 61 11.93 15.37 -9.73
CA MET A 61 12.38 13.97 -9.69
C MET A 61 11.26 13.01 -9.28
N LYS A 62 10.37 13.43 -8.38
CA LYS A 62 9.19 12.64 -8.00
C LYS A 62 8.22 12.48 -9.18
N ASP A 63 7.94 13.56 -9.89
CA ASP A 63 7.02 13.57 -11.03
C ASP A 63 7.59 12.74 -12.18
N MET A 64 8.89 12.88 -12.47
CA MET A 64 9.59 12.05 -13.45
C MET A 64 9.53 10.57 -13.08
N GLY A 65 9.83 10.21 -11.82
CA GLY A 65 9.73 8.82 -11.38
C GLY A 65 8.33 8.25 -11.57
N MET A 66 7.30 9.03 -11.27
CA MET A 66 5.91 8.62 -11.50
C MET A 66 5.63 8.40 -12.99
N GLU A 67 6.04 9.33 -13.85
CA GLU A 67 5.93 9.21 -15.30
C GLU A 67 6.61 7.94 -15.81
N ARG A 68 7.84 7.65 -15.37
CA ARG A 68 8.58 6.43 -15.74
C ARG A 68 7.86 5.17 -15.28
N SER A 69 7.35 5.12 -14.05
CA SER A 69 6.61 3.97 -13.57
C SER A 69 5.35 3.70 -14.40
N MET A 70 4.56 4.74 -14.70
CA MET A 70 3.36 4.65 -15.52
C MET A 70 3.68 4.30 -16.98
N HIS A 71 4.80 4.80 -17.52
CA HIS A 71 5.28 4.47 -18.85
C HIS A 71 5.42 2.95 -19.03
N TRP A 72 5.93 2.25 -18.02
CA TRP A 72 6.12 0.80 -18.03
C TRP A 72 4.95 0.00 -17.45
N GLY A 73 3.86 0.68 -17.07
CA GLY A 73 2.60 0.06 -16.62
C GLY A 73 2.49 -0.19 -15.12
N TRP A 74 3.48 0.23 -14.32
CA TRP A 74 3.38 0.17 -12.87
C TRP A 74 2.68 1.42 -12.30
N PRO A 75 1.77 1.26 -11.32
CA PRO A 75 0.95 2.35 -10.80
C PRO A 75 1.73 3.40 -10.01
N ASN A 76 2.91 3.05 -9.50
CA ASN A 76 3.80 3.98 -8.80
C ASN A 76 5.25 3.51 -8.78
N VAL A 77 6.12 4.42 -8.38
CA VAL A 77 7.57 4.22 -8.29
C VAL A 77 7.96 3.12 -7.30
N TYR A 78 7.20 2.93 -6.21
CA TYR A 78 7.52 1.91 -5.21
C TYR A 78 7.38 0.50 -5.80
N VAL A 79 6.24 0.17 -6.40
CA VAL A 79 6.07 -1.16 -7.01
C VAL A 79 6.95 -1.34 -8.25
N PHE A 80 7.20 -0.27 -9.00
CA PHE A 80 8.12 -0.32 -10.13
C PHE A 80 9.55 -0.68 -9.70
N THR A 81 10.08 0.01 -8.70
CA THR A 81 11.44 -0.27 -8.18
C THR A 81 11.55 -1.66 -7.56
N LYS A 82 10.48 -2.18 -6.94
CA LYS A 82 10.42 -3.58 -6.48
C LYS A 82 10.51 -4.56 -7.65
N ALA A 83 9.76 -4.34 -8.72
CA ALA A 83 9.82 -5.18 -9.92
C ALA A 83 11.21 -5.14 -10.58
N LEU A 84 11.81 -3.95 -10.74
CA LEU A 84 13.19 -3.81 -11.24
C LEU A 84 14.19 -4.56 -10.37
N GLY A 85 14.06 -4.48 -9.05
CA GLY A 85 14.91 -5.21 -8.11
C GLY A 85 14.78 -6.72 -8.27
N GLU A 86 13.57 -7.25 -8.52
CA GLU A 86 13.38 -8.67 -8.84
C GLU A 86 14.08 -9.05 -10.14
N MET A 87 13.95 -8.26 -11.20
CA MET A 87 14.61 -8.54 -12.49
C MET A 87 16.14 -8.60 -12.36
N VAL A 88 16.73 -7.65 -11.62
CA VAL A 88 18.18 -7.63 -11.35
C VAL A 88 18.60 -8.87 -10.57
N LEU A 89 17.86 -9.24 -9.52
CA LEU A 89 18.16 -10.44 -8.74
C LEU A 89 18.04 -11.72 -9.59
N MET A 90 17.03 -11.81 -10.44
CA MET A 90 16.83 -12.96 -11.34
C MET A 90 17.99 -13.09 -12.34
N GLN A 91 18.51 -11.96 -12.85
CA GLN A 91 19.63 -11.95 -13.79
C GLN A 91 20.97 -12.26 -13.11
N GLU A 92 21.23 -11.67 -11.95
CA GLU A 92 22.56 -11.64 -11.33
C GLU A 92 22.78 -12.71 -10.24
N LYS A 93 21.77 -13.53 -9.89
CA LYS A 93 21.89 -14.49 -8.76
C LYS A 93 23.04 -15.49 -8.88
N GLY A 94 23.44 -15.85 -10.09
CA GLY A 94 24.36 -16.98 -10.34
C GLY A 94 23.91 -18.26 -9.61
N ASP A 95 24.83 -18.83 -8.84
CA ASP A 95 24.63 -20.07 -8.06
C ASP A 95 24.13 -19.82 -6.63
N ILE A 96 23.82 -18.57 -6.25
CA ILE A 96 23.32 -18.24 -4.92
C ILE A 96 21.85 -18.69 -4.80
N PRO A 97 21.47 -19.46 -3.77
CA PRO A 97 20.07 -19.74 -3.47
C PRO A 97 19.28 -18.44 -3.29
N LEU A 98 18.21 -18.29 -4.06
CA LEU A 98 17.40 -17.07 -4.08
C LEU A 98 15.93 -17.43 -3.87
N VAL A 99 15.30 -16.70 -2.94
CA VAL A 99 13.86 -16.71 -2.73
C VAL A 99 13.35 -15.27 -2.77
N ILE A 100 12.25 -15.05 -3.47
CA ILE A 100 11.58 -13.74 -3.52
C ILE A 100 10.27 -13.86 -2.74
N VAL A 101 10.19 -13.18 -1.60
CA VAL A 101 8.95 -13.04 -0.85
C VAL A 101 8.23 -11.74 -1.24
N ARG A 102 6.91 -11.82 -1.43
CA ARG A 102 6.01 -10.76 -1.87
C ARG A 102 4.84 -10.64 -0.88
N PRO A 103 5.04 -9.95 0.25
CA PRO A 103 3.95 -9.70 1.18
C PRO A 103 2.90 -8.75 0.60
N THR A 104 1.67 -8.89 1.07
CA THR A 104 0.54 -7.97 0.82
C THR A 104 0.58 -6.82 1.83
N ILE A 105 -0.55 -6.20 2.19
CA ILE A 105 -0.54 -5.09 3.18
C ILE A 105 -0.14 -5.65 4.54
N VAL A 106 1.06 -5.29 4.99
CA VAL A 106 1.56 -5.72 6.30
C VAL A 106 0.94 -4.87 7.40
N THR A 107 0.29 -5.53 8.36
CA THR A 107 -0.34 -4.91 9.53
C THR A 107 0.48 -5.18 10.79
N SER A 108 -0.04 -4.79 11.97
CA SER A 108 0.62 -5.04 13.25
C SER A 108 0.83 -6.54 13.48
N THR A 109 1.74 -6.87 14.38
CA THR A 109 1.96 -8.27 14.79
C THR A 109 0.71 -8.89 15.40
N TYR A 110 0.55 -10.20 15.21
CA TYR A 110 -0.50 -11.01 15.81
C TYR A 110 -0.09 -11.51 17.21
N LYS A 111 1.12 -12.07 17.37
CA LYS A 111 1.64 -12.53 18.67
C LYS A 111 2.98 -11.94 19.06
N GLU A 112 3.95 -11.83 18.14
CA GLU A 112 5.35 -11.53 18.51
C GLU A 112 5.88 -10.27 17.83
N PRO A 113 6.67 -9.41 18.52
CA PRO A 113 7.15 -9.55 19.90
C PRO A 113 6.09 -9.26 20.97
N MET A 114 4.99 -8.62 20.60
CA MET A 114 3.77 -8.50 21.42
C MET A 114 2.59 -8.19 20.49
N PRO A 115 1.37 -8.67 20.77
CA PRO A 115 0.20 -8.40 19.92
C PRO A 115 0.00 -6.89 19.70
N GLY A 116 -0.24 -6.49 18.44
CA GLY A 116 -0.53 -5.10 18.10
C GLY A 116 0.72 -4.24 17.91
N TRP A 117 1.93 -4.80 18.06
CA TRP A 117 3.15 -4.05 17.80
C TRP A 117 3.27 -3.69 16.31
N ILE A 118 3.49 -2.41 16.03
CA ILE A 118 3.70 -1.86 14.68
C ILE A 118 4.64 -0.65 14.74
N GLU A 119 5.49 -0.52 13.73
CA GLU A 119 6.34 0.67 13.58
C GLU A 119 5.75 1.63 12.54
N GLY A 120 5.12 2.68 13.05
CA GLY A 120 4.52 3.75 12.25
C GLY A 120 3.17 3.38 11.64
N VAL A 121 2.53 4.38 11.05
CA VAL A 121 1.20 4.26 10.45
C VAL A 121 1.37 4.23 8.93
N ARG A 122 0.98 3.13 8.27
CA ARG A 122 1.17 2.93 6.83
C ARG A 122 -0.16 2.56 6.15
N THR A 123 -0.30 2.90 4.87
CA THR A 123 -1.40 2.45 4.00
C THR A 123 -2.78 2.38 4.67
N ILE A 124 -3.24 1.18 5.08
CA ILE A 124 -4.56 0.96 5.67
C ILE A 124 -4.67 1.60 7.07
N ASP A 125 -3.60 1.57 7.87
CA ASP A 125 -3.52 2.19 9.18
C ASP A 125 -3.80 3.70 9.09
N SER A 126 -3.30 4.34 8.02
CA SER A 126 -3.51 5.78 7.80
C SER A 126 -4.99 6.10 7.58
N LEU A 127 -5.73 5.21 6.93
CA LEU A 127 -7.18 5.33 6.74
C LEU A 127 -7.93 5.11 8.06
N ILE A 128 -7.56 4.09 8.84
CA ILE A 128 -8.15 3.81 10.15
C ILE A 128 -7.92 4.96 11.13
N VAL A 129 -6.68 5.48 11.21
CA VAL A 129 -6.33 6.63 12.05
C VAL A 129 -7.02 7.91 11.57
N ALA A 130 -7.09 8.15 10.26
CA ALA A 130 -7.82 9.31 9.71
C ALA A 130 -9.32 9.22 10.04
N TYR A 131 -9.88 8.01 10.02
CA TYR A 131 -11.25 7.74 10.43
C TYR A 131 -11.49 8.03 11.91
N GLY A 132 -10.68 7.46 12.81
CA GLY A 132 -10.77 7.70 14.25
C GLY A 132 -10.61 9.18 14.62
N LYS A 133 -9.79 9.93 13.87
CA LYS A 133 -9.62 11.39 14.01
C LYS A 133 -10.76 12.21 13.37
N GLY A 134 -11.81 11.57 12.85
CA GLY A 134 -12.95 12.24 12.22
C GLY A 134 -12.60 12.98 10.92
N ARG A 135 -11.47 12.63 10.28
CA ARG A 135 -10.97 13.28 9.05
C ARG A 135 -11.41 12.54 7.78
N LEU A 136 -11.83 11.28 7.91
CA LEU A 136 -12.32 10.46 6.80
C LEU A 136 -13.84 10.35 6.87
N THR A 137 -14.54 11.16 6.08
CA THR A 137 -16.01 11.17 6.02
C THR A 137 -16.57 10.54 4.75
N TYR A 138 -15.76 10.48 3.69
CA TYR A 138 -16.08 9.86 2.41
C TYR A 138 -14.86 9.08 1.93
N PHE A 139 -15.10 7.94 1.29
CA PHE A 139 -14.02 7.13 0.74
C PHE A 139 -14.45 6.50 -0.60
N PRO A 140 -13.69 6.71 -1.68
CA PRO A 140 -13.87 5.92 -2.90
C PRO A 140 -13.44 4.48 -2.66
N GLY A 141 -14.32 3.52 -2.90
CA GLY A 141 -13.97 2.10 -2.80
C GLY A 141 -15.18 1.19 -2.82
N ASP A 142 -14.91 -0.09 -3.08
CA ASP A 142 -15.91 -1.15 -3.05
C ASP A 142 -15.86 -1.86 -1.68
N LEU A 143 -16.96 -1.79 -0.93
CA LEU A 143 -17.08 -2.46 0.37
C LEU A 143 -16.98 -3.98 0.27
N GLU A 144 -17.25 -4.55 -0.91
CA GLU A 144 -17.16 -5.98 -1.18
C GLU A 144 -15.77 -6.43 -1.64
N SER A 145 -14.86 -5.49 -1.95
CA SER A 145 -13.47 -5.81 -2.29
C SER A 145 -12.74 -6.47 -1.11
N ILE A 146 -11.94 -7.48 -1.43
CA ILE A 146 -11.02 -8.10 -0.49
C ILE A 146 -9.82 -7.17 -0.30
N ILE A 147 -9.48 -6.88 0.95
CA ILE A 147 -8.24 -6.20 1.31
C ILE A 147 -7.27 -7.26 1.77
N ASP A 148 -6.28 -7.56 0.93
CA ASP A 148 -5.27 -8.54 1.29
C ASP A 148 -4.28 -7.94 2.29
N MET A 149 -4.41 -8.40 3.54
CA MET A 149 -3.56 -7.98 4.66
C MET A 149 -2.92 -9.21 5.33
N VAL A 150 -1.77 -9.00 5.97
CA VAL A 150 -1.08 -10.05 6.74
C VAL A 150 -0.34 -9.45 7.94
N PRO A 151 -0.43 -10.07 9.13
CA PRO A 151 0.37 -9.65 10.29
C PRO A 151 1.89 -9.73 10.03
N SER A 152 2.65 -8.76 10.54
CA SER A 152 4.08 -8.64 10.25
C SER A 152 4.93 -9.81 10.76
N ASP A 153 4.58 -10.39 11.91
CA ASP A 153 5.24 -11.58 12.46
C ASP A 153 5.04 -12.82 11.60
N MET A 154 3.86 -13.01 11.00
CA MET A 154 3.64 -14.08 10.02
C MET A 154 4.55 -13.91 8.79
N VAL A 155 4.77 -12.67 8.33
CA VAL A 155 5.70 -12.41 7.21
C VAL A 155 7.14 -12.78 7.60
N VAL A 156 7.56 -12.40 8.80
CA VAL A 156 8.91 -12.72 9.31
C VAL A 156 9.08 -14.23 9.46
N ASN A 157 8.11 -14.92 10.05
CA ASN A 157 8.13 -16.37 10.22
C ASN A 157 8.19 -17.10 8.87
N ALA A 158 7.38 -16.68 7.89
CA ALA A 158 7.44 -17.22 6.55
C ALA A 158 8.82 -17.03 5.90
N ILE A 159 9.47 -15.87 6.09
CA ILE A 159 10.83 -15.62 5.59
C ILE A 159 11.83 -16.59 6.21
N ILE A 160 11.81 -16.77 7.54
CA ILE A 160 12.74 -17.65 8.24
C ILE A 160 12.59 -19.09 7.76
N VAL A 161 11.35 -19.58 7.67
CA VAL A 161 11.07 -20.94 7.21
C VAL A 161 11.43 -21.12 5.72
N ALA A 162 11.16 -20.13 4.87
CA ALA A 162 11.58 -20.17 3.47
C ALA A 162 13.12 -20.20 3.34
N MET A 163 13.84 -19.42 4.15
CA MET A 163 15.30 -19.42 4.14
C MET A 163 15.88 -20.79 4.51
N GLU A 164 15.33 -21.45 5.55
CA GLU A 164 15.74 -22.80 5.94
C GLU A 164 15.45 -23.80 4.81
N ALA A 165 14.23 -23.77 4.26
CA ALA A 165 13.78 -24.73 3.26
C ALA A 165 14.58 -24.67 1.94
N HIS A 166 15.22 -23.52 1.67
CA HIS A 166 15.97 -23.25 0.43
C HIS A 166 17.47 -23.05 0.63
N ALA A 167 18.00 -23.17 1.85
CA ALA A 167 19.40 -22.83 2.18
C ALA A 167 20.45 -23.50 1.27
N ASN A 168 20.17 -24.72 0.79
CA ASN A 168 21.06 -25.49 -0.08
C ASN A 168 20.43 -25.83 -1.44
N LYS A 169 19.33 -25.18 -1.81
CA LYS A 169 18.65 -25.42 -3.09
C LYS A 169 19.16 -24.41 -4.13
N THR A 170 19.91 -24.91 -5.11
CA THR A 170 20.29 -24.13 -6.29
C THR A 170 19.31 -24.43 -7.43
N GLY A 171 18.93 -23.41 -8.20
CA GLY A 171 17.95 -23.55 -9.28
C GLY A 171 17.19 -22.27 -9.55
N ASP A 172 16.00 -22.44 -10.13
CA ASP A 172 15.07 -21.34 -10.37
C ASP A 172 14.54 -20.79 -9.04
N PRO A 173 14.55 -19.46 -8.84
CA PRO A 173 14.07 -18.86 -7.60
C PRO A 173 12.60 -19.15 -7.36
N VAL A 174 12.27 -19.50 -6.12
CA VAL A 174 10.88 -19.65 -5.69
C VAL A 174 10.34 -18.30 -5.23
N ILE A 175 9.11 -18.02 -5.64
CA ILE A 175 8.39 -16.82 -5.27
C ILE A 175 7.27 -17.19 -4.31
N TYR A 176 7.16 -16.43 -3.23
CA TYR A 176 6.13 -16.60 -2.21
C TYR A 176 5.27 -15.35 -2.12
N HIS A 177 3.99 -15.43 -2.45
CA HIS A 177 3.02 -14.44 -2.01
C HIS A 177 2.66 -14.71 -0.54
N ILE A 178 2.89 -13.72 0.31
CA ILE A 178 2.52 -13.82 1.73
C ILE A 178 1.32 -12.90 1.94
N GLY A 179 0.13 -13.49 1.89
CA GLY A 179 -1.13 -12.78 2.00
C GLY A 179 -2.24 -13.71 2.50
N SER A 180 -3.44 -13.16 2.62
CA SER A 180 -4.61 -13.84 3.18
C SER A 180 -5.76 -14.00 2.19
N SER A 181 -5.74 -13.34 1.02
CA SER A 181 -6.91 -13.25 0.12
C SER A 181 -7.48 -14.58 -0.36
N VAL A 182 -6.67 -15.64 -0.52
CA VAL A 182 -7.17 -16.98 -0.89
C VAL A 182 -7.69 -17.75 0.32
N ARG A 183 -6.96 -17.69 1.45
CA ARG A 183 -7.14 -18.63 2.57
C ARG A 183 -7.97 -18.11 3.72
N ASN A 184 -7.88 -16.81 3.99
CA ASN A 184 -8.62 -16.12 5.04
C ASN A 184 -8.98 -14.70 4.56
N PRO A 185 -9.87 -14.55 3.56
CA PRO A 185 -10.17 -13.25 2.96
C PRO A 185 -10.91 -12.32 3.94
N VAL A 186 -10.52 -11.05 3.96
CA VAL A 186 -11.23 -9.98 4.67
C VAL A 186 -11.73 -8.91 3.70
N LYS A 187 -13.01 -8.56 3.82
CA LYS A 187 -13.62 -7.49 3.01
C LYS A 187 -13.38 -6.13 3.62
N LEU A 188 -13.31 -5.09 2.79
CA LEU A 188 -13.25 -3.69 3.25
C LEU A 188 -14.39 -3.33 4.21
N ARG A 189 -15.59 -3.89 3.99
CA ARG A 189 -16.72 -3.76 4.92
C ARG A 189 -16.38 -4.16 6.35
N VAL A 190 -15.67 -5.27 6.56
CA VAL A 190 -15.32 -5.75 7.91
C VAL A 190 -14.39 -4.74 8.60
N VAL A 191 -13.36 -4.26 7.89
CA VAL A 191 -12.43 -3.24 8.42
C VAL A 191 -13.17 -1.96 8.77
N HIS A 192 -14.08 -1.51 7.91
CA HIS A 192 -14.91 -0.32 8.14
C HIS A 192 -15.81 -0.47 9.38
N ASP A 193 -16.56 -1.57 9.47
CA ASP A 193 -17.54 -1.78 10.53
C ASP A 193 -16.86 -1.98 11.88
N ILE A 194 -15.73 -2.72 11.93
CA ILE A 194 -14.93 -2.86 13.15
C ILE A 194 -14.30 -1.53 13.57
N SER A 195 -13.80 -0.73 12.61
CA SER A 195 -13.30 0.62 12.92
C SER A 195 -14.39 1.50 13.52
N TYR A 196 -15.60 1.49 12.96
CA TYR A 196 -16.75 2.22 13.52
C TYR A 196 -17.09 1.75 14.93
N GLN A 197 -17.17 0.43 15.15
CA GLN A 197 -17.45 -0.15 16.47
C GLN A 197 -16.38 0.25 17.50
N TYR A 198 -15.11 0.16 17.14
CA TYR A 198 -13.99 0.50 18.02
C TYR A 198 -14.03 1.98 18.41
N PHE A 199 -14.04 2.90 17.45
CA PHE A 199 -13.99 4.34 17.75
C PHE A 199 -15.30 4.90 18.31
N THR A 200 -16.43 4.19 18.18
CA THR A 200 -17.66 4.53 18.90
C THR A 200 -17.52 4.22 20.41
N LYS A 201 -16.86 3.13 20.77
CA LYS A 201 -16.60 2.73 22.17
C LYS A 201 -15.39 3.46 22.78
N HIS A 202 -14.37 3.73 21.96
CA HIS A 202 -13.09 4.34 22.33
C HIS A 202 -12.85 5.58 21.48
N PRO A 203 -13.61 6.68 21.70
CA PRO A 203 -13.50 7.87 20.86
C PRO A 203 -12.12 8.50 20.97
N TRP A 204 -11.57 8.92 19.83
CA TRP A 204 -10.31 9.65 19.80
C TRP A 204 -10.47 10.99 20.51
N ILE A 205 -9.51 11.35 21.37
CA ILE A 205 -9.53 12.64 22.08
C ILE A 205 -8.79 13.69 21.24
N ASN A 206 -9.50 14.76 20.87
CA ASN A 206 -8.90 15.85 20.09
C ASN A 206 -7.98 16.73 20.96
N THR A 207 -7.34 17.72 20.34
CA THR A 207 -6.43 18.65 21.03
C THR A 207 -7.10 19.48 22.13
N ASP A 208 -8.43 19.61 22.09
CA ASP A 208 -9.23 20.35 23.08
C ASP A 208 -9.76 19.43 24.21
N GLY A 209 -9.32 18.16 24.25
CA GLY A 209 -9.79 17.19 25.24
C GLY A 209 -11.19 16.65 24.99
N LYS A 210 -11.78 16.90 23.82
CA LYS A 210 -13.14 16.45 23.48
C LYS A 210 -13.11 15.14 22.70
N PRO A 211 -14.02 14.19 23.00
CA PRO A 211 -14.16 12.97 22.22
C PRO A 211 -14.67 13.28 20.81
N ILE A 212 -14.04 12.68 19.81
CA ILE A 212 -14.47 12.73 18.42
C ILE A 212 -15.59 11.71 18.22
N ILE A 213 -16.75 12.17 17.76
CA ILE A 213 -17.89 11.32 17.43
C ILE A 213 -17.74 10.89 15.98
N VAL A 214 -17.42 9.62 15.76
CA VAL A 214 -17.34 9.02 14.42
C VAL A 214 -18.74 8.69 13.88
N SER A 215 -18.85 8.68 12.55
CA SER A 215 -20.05 8.23 11.83
C SER A 215 -19.65 7.23 10.76
N HIS A 216 -20.60 6.50 10.16
CA HIS A 216 -20.28 5.62 9.05
C HIS A 216 -19.73 6.44 7.87
N VAL A 217 -18.60 5.99 7.32
CA VAL A 217 -18.01 6.63 6.14
C VAL A 217 -18.95 6.41 4.96
N LYS A 218 -19.16 7.46 4.16
CA LYS A 218 -19.91 7.33 2.91
C LYS A 218 -18.99 6.81 1.82
N PHE A 219 -19.23 5.58 1.38
CA PHE A 219 -18.49 4.98 0.29
C PHE A 219 -19.05 5.46 -1.06
N LEU A 220 -18.14 5.79 -1.96
CA LEU A 220 -18.47 6.13 -3.34
C LEU A 220 -17.97 5.00 -4.23
N ASP A 221 -18.91 4.42 -4.98
CA ASP A 221 -18.74 3.21 -5.80
C ASP A 221 -17.86 3.39 -7.05
N SER A 222 -17.42 4.62 -7.33
CA SER A 222 -16.61 4.93 -8.50
C SER A 222 -15.72 6.15 -8.28
N ILE A 223 -14.59 6.16 -8.99
CA ILE A 223 -13.70 7.32 -9.04
C ILE A 223 -14.41 8.56 -9.58
N ASP A 224 -15.33 8.40 -10.53
CA ASP A 224 -16.07 9.53 -11.11
C ASP A 224 -17.07 10.12 -10.12
N SER A 225 -17.77 9.29 -9.36
CA SER A 225 -18.63 9.75 -8.24
C SER A 225 -17.80 10.52 -7.20
N PHE A 226 -16.61 10.01 -6.84
CA PHE A 226 -15.70 10.71 -5.92
C PHE A 226 -15.18 12.03 -6.48
N LYS A 227 -14.79 12.09 -7.76
CA LYS A 227 -14.39 13.35 -8.42
C LYS A 227 -15.54 14.36 -8.48
N GLY A 228 -16.75 13.90 -8.79
CA GLY A 228 -17.95 14.73 -8.78
C GLY A 228 -18.22 15.31 -7.39
N TYR A 229 -18.13 14.48 -6.35
CA TYR A 229 -18.25 14.88 -4.96
C TYR A 229 -17.18 15.91 -4.55
N LEU A 230 -15.90 15.63 -4.86
CA LEU A 230 -14.81 16.57 -4.60
C LEU A 230 -15.01 17.91 -5.30
N THR A 231 -15.50 17.87 -6.53
CA THR A 231 -15.78 19.08 -7.32
C THR A 231 -16.87 19.92 -6.66
N LEU A 232 -18.00 19.29 -6.33
CA LEU A 232 -19.16 19.98 -5.78
C LEU A 232 -18.90 20.54 -4.38
N HIS A 233 -18.26 19.76 -3.51
CA HIS A 233 -18.15 20.08 -2.09
C HIS A 233 -16.83 20.78 -1.70
N TYR A 234 -15.80 20.74 -2.55
CA TYR A 234 -14.50 21.34 -2.24
C TYR A 234 -14.00 22.28 -3.32
N LEU A 235 -13.94 21.88 -4.59
CA LEU A 235 -13.36 22.72 -5.65
C LEU A 235 -14.23 23.94 -5.98
N LEU A 236 -15.55 23.76 -6.11
CA LEU A 236 -16.46 24.88 -6.36
C LEU A 236 -16.48 25.90 -5.19
N PRO A 237 -16.61 25.50 -3.92
CA PRO A 237 -16.46 26.42 -2.79
C PRO A 237 -15.09 27.09 -2.72
N LEU A 238 -14.01 26.36 -3.02
CA LEU A 238 -12.65 26.92 -3.03
C LEU A 238 -12.51 28.00 -4.11
N LYS A 239 -13.07 27.78 -5.30
CA LYS A 239 -13.10 28.79 -6.38
C LYS A 239 -13.96 30.00 -6.02
N GLY A 240 -15.09 29.79 -5.34
CA GLY A 240 -15.89 30.88 -4.78
C GLY A 240 -15.10 31.70 -3.75
N LEU A 241 -14.34 31.02 -2.89
CA LEU A 241 -13.48 31.65 -1.89
C LEU A 241 -12.31 32.42 -2.54
N GLU A 242 -11.75 31.93 -3.65
CA GLU A 242 -10.73 32.63 -4.43
C GLU A 242 -11.24 33.97 -4.98
N ILE A 243 -12.47 33.96 -5.55
CA ILE A 243 -13.13 35.17 -6.04
C ILE A 243 -13.39 36.14 -4.88
N ALA A 244 -13.96 35.65 -3.78
CA ALA A 244 -14.20 36.46 -2.59
C ALA A 244 -12.89 37.06 -2.05
N ASN A 245 -11.82 36.26 -1.97
CA ASN A 245 -10.53 36.72 -1.51
C ASN A 245 -9.96 37.84 -2.40
N SER A 246 -10.18 37.76 -3.72
CA SER A 246 -9.82 38.83 -4.66
C SER A 246 -10.67 40.10 -4.47
N VAL A 247 -11.99 39.96 -4.33
CA VAL A 247 -12.93 41.08 -4.15
C VAL A 247 -12.69 41.81 -2.82
N PHE A 248 -12.37 41.07 -1.75
CA PHE A 248 -12.11 41.61 -0.42
C PHE A 248 -10.63 41.87 -0.16
N CYS A 249 -9.85 42.22 -1.19
CA CYS A 249 -8.45 42.65 -1.06
C CYS A 249 -7.57 41.74 -0.18
N GLN A 250 -7.64 40.42 -0.41
CA GLN A 250 -6.89 39.39 0.30
C GLN A 250 -7.32 39.12 1.76
N TYR A 251 -8.48 39.60 2.20
CA TYR A 251 -8.98 39.37 3.57
C TYR A 251 -9.06 37.87 3.96
N PHE A 252 -9.39 36.98 3.01
CA PHE A 252 -9.52 35.54 3.24
C PHE A 252 -8.28 34.73 2.87
N ARG A 253 -7.13 35.38 2.71
CA ARG A 253 -5.93 34.74 2.13
C ARG A 253 -5.51 33.49 2.88
N ASP A 254 -5.44 33.55 4.21
CA ASP A 254 -5.00 32.41 5.02
C ASP A 254 -5.99 31.25 4.96
N THR A 255 -7.29 31.53 5.01
CA THR A 255 -8.35 30.53 4.87
C THR A 255 -8.28 29.86 3.50
N TYR A 256 -8.12 30.65 2.43
CA TYR A 256 -7.97 30.13 1.07
C TYR A 256 -6.73 29.24 0.94
N MET A 257 -5.58 29.71 1.38
CA MET A 257 -4.32 28.95 1.31
C MET A 257 -4.41 27.64 2.10
N ASN A 258 -5.01 27.66 3.29
CA ASN A 258 -5.19 26.47 4.11
C ASN A 258 -6.14 25.46 3.47
N LEU A 259 -7.28 25.92 2.92
CA LEU A 259 -8.23 25.03 2.25
C LEU A 259 -7.66 24.47 0.94
N SER A 260 -7.02 25.31 0.13
CA SER A 260 -6.34 24.92 -1.11
C SER A 260 -5.29 23.84 -0.86
N ARG A 261 -4.43 24.01 0.16
CA ARG A 261 -3.46 22.97 0.56
C ARG A 261 -4.13 21.65 0.93
N ARG A 262 -5.23 21.67 1.69
CA ARG A 262 -5.96 20.46 2.07
C ARG A 262 -6.57 19.75 0.87
N VAL A 263 -7.19 20.50 -0.04
CA VAL A 263 -7.78 19.96 -1.27
C VAL A 263 -6.70 19.35 -2.16
N ASN A 264 -5.59 20.06 -2.38
CA ASN A 264 -4.46 19.54 -3.15
C ASN A 264 -3.85 18.27 -2.53
N HIS A 265 -3.82 18.18 -1.19
CA HIS A 265 -3.38 16.97 -0.50
C HIS A 265 -4.33 15.79 -0.76
N ILE A 266 -5.65 15.99 -0.68
CA ILE A 266 -6.65 14.95 -0.97
C ILE A 266 -6.54 14.49 -2.43
N MET A 267 -6.40 15.41 -3.38
CA MET A 267 -6.24 15.09 -4.80
C MET A 267 -4.99 14.22 -5.04
N ARG A 268 -3.86 14.55 -4.40
CA ARG A 268 -2.63 13.75 -4.49
C ARG A 268 -2.79 12.35 -3.88
N LEU A 269 -3.44 12.24 -2.72
CA LEU A 269 -3.70 10.93 -2.09
C LEU A 269 -4.60 10.09 -3.00
N GLN A 270 -5.61 10.68 -3.61
CA GLN A 270 -6.46 9.99 -4.57
C GLN A 270 -5.65 9.43 -5.73
N GLU A 271 -4.76 10.21 -6.35
CA GLU A 271 -3.95 9.74 -7.48
C GLU A 271 -3.05 8.57 -7.09
N VAL A 272 -2.43 8.63 -5.91
CA VAL A 272 -1.53 7.58 -5.40
C VAL A 272 -2.28 6.29 -5.08
N TYR A 273 -3.45 6.40 -4.44
CA TYR A 273 -4.21 5.23 -3.99
C TYR A 273 -5.21 4.72 -5.02
N LYS A 274 -5.59 5.50 -6.04
CA LYS A 274 -6.54 5.13 -7.10
C LYS A 274 -6.37 3.69 -7.63
N PRO A 275 -5.15 3.25 -7.96
CA PRO A 275 -4.90 1.87 -8.41
C PRO A 275 -5.37 0.79 -7.43
N TYR A 276 -5.45 1.11 -6.15
CA TYR A 276 -5.72 0.18 -5.05
C TYR A 276 -7.12 0.34 -4.43
N LEU A 277 -7.87 1.40 -4.76
CA LEU A 277 -9.17 1.69 -4.14
C LEU A 277 -10.28 0.71 -4.56
N PHE A 278 -10.18 0.15 -5.76
CA PHE A 278 -11.14 -0.79 -6.35
C PHE A 278 -10.48 -2.12 -6.70
N PHE A 279 -9.44 -2.48 -5.95
CA PHE A 279 -8.66 -3.67 -6.22
C PHE A 279 -9.53 -4.93 -6.04
N GLN A 280 -9.59 -5.76 -7.08
CA GLN A 280 -10.32 -7.05 -7.09
C GLN A 280 -9.34 -8.20 -7.35
N THR A 281 -8.19 -8.12 -6.70
CA THR A 281 -7.05 -9.01 -6.90
C THR A 281 -6.97 -9.98 -5.74
N ILE A 282 -6.71 -11.24 -6.08
CA ILE A 282 -6.49 -12.32 -5.12
C ILE A 282 -5.10 -12.88 -5.43
N TYR A 283 -4.23 -12.97 -4.43
CA TYR A 283 -2.89 -13.49 -4.61
C TYR A 283 -2.87 -14.98 -4.29
N ASP A 284 -2.51 -15.77 -5.30
CA ASP A 284 -2.32 -17.20 -5.15
C ASP A 284 -1.21 -17.49 -4.14
N ASP A 285 -1.41 -18.50 -3.30
CA ASP A 285 -0.50 -18.87 -2.21
C ASP A 285 -0.09 -20.34 -2.25
N GLU A 286 -0.12 -20.95 -3.45
CA GLU A 286 0.20 -22.36 -3.67
C GLU A 286 1.61 -22.72 -3.17
N ASN A 287 2.64 -21.90 -3.47
CA ASN A 287 3.98 -22.17 -2.95
C ASN A 287 4.03 -22.03 -1.44
N MET A 288 3.33 -21.06 -0.86
CA MET A 288 3.25 -20.91 0.59
C MET A 288 2.59 -22.14 1.25
N GLU A 289 1.60 -22.75 0.61
CA GLU A 289 1.00 -23.99 1.13
C GLU A 289 1.96 -25.17 1.08
N LYS A 290 2.72 -25.30 -0.01
CA LYS A 290 3.80 -26.30 -0.10
C LYS A 290 4.83 -26.10 1.01
N LEU A 291 5.25 -24.85 1.25
CA LEU A 291 6.19 -24.52 2.31
C LEU A 291 5.66 -24.89 3.71
N ARG A 292 4.40 -24.56 4.02
CA ARG A 292 3.77 -24.97 5.29
C ARG A 292 3.72 -26.49 5.45
N THR A 293 3.37 -27.20 4.38
CA THR A 293 3.30 -28.67 4.38
C THR A 293 4.68 -29.27 4.64
N GLU A 294 5.70 -28.83 3.92
CA GLU A 294 7.09 -29.28 4.13
C GLU A 294 7.59 -28.95 5.55
N ALA A 295 7.29 -27.76 6.07
CA ALA A 295 7.69 -27.35 7.41
C ALA A 295 7.05 -28.23 8.50
N ASN A 296 5.75 -28.54 8.36
CA ASN A 296 5.03 -29.46 9.24
C ASN A 296 5.64 -30.87 9.21
N GLU A 297 5.92 -31.40 8.02
CA GLU A 297 6.51 -32.74 7.85
C GLU A 297 7.91 -32.86 8.47
N ARG A 298 8.68 -31.76 8.46
CA ARG A 298 10.02 -31.70 9.07
C ARG A 298 9.99 -31.45 10.58
N GLY A 299 8.81 -31.24 11.17
CA GLY A 299 8.67 -30.92 12.57
C GLY A 299 9.24 -29.55 12.94
N VAL A 300 9.28 -28.59 11.99
CA VAL A 300 9.50 -27.18 12.35
C VAL A 300 8.43 -26.83 13.37
N GLU A 301 8.82 -26.21 14.50
CA GLU A 301 7.87 -25.79 15.53
C GLU A 301 6.93 -24.74 14.95
N THR A 302 5.82 -25.18 14.34
CA THR A 302 4.82 -24.33 13.71
C THR A 302 4.03 -23.52 14.74
N GLU A 303 4.17 -23.85 16.02
CA GLU A 303 3.73 -23.00 17.13
C GLU A 303 4.62 -21.78 17.32
N VAL A 304 5.93 -21.90 17.01
CA VAL A 304 6.91 -20.81 17.09
C VAL A 304 6.94 -20.03 15.76
N PHE A 305 7.16 -20.72 14.64
CA PHE A 305 7.16 -20.11 13.31
C PHE A 305 5.80 -20.27 12.63
N TYR A 306 4.75 -19.68 13.21
CA TYR A 306 3.41 -19.69 12.61
C TYR A 306 3.32 -18.65 11.49
N PHE A 307 2.71 -19.02 10.37
CA PHE A 307 2.46 -18.12 9.23
C PHE A 307 1.28 -18.57 8.36
N ASP A 308 0.32 -19.33 8.93
CA ASP A 308 -0.98 -19.57 8.26
C ASP A 308 -1.98 -18.48 8.70
N PRO A 309 -2.48 -17.64 7.79
CA PRO A 309 -3.48 -16.62 8.11
C PRO A 309 -4.78 -17.20 8.69
N LYS A 310 -5.07 -18.50 8.51
CA LYS A 310 -6.23 -19.17 9.14
C LYS A 310 -6.10 -19.30 10.65
N ALA A 311 -4.95 -18.99 11.24
CA ALA A 311 -4.71 -19.11 12.67
C ALA A 311 -5.42 -18.05 13.52
N PHE A 312 -6.01 -17.01 12.91
CA PHE A 312 -6.70 -15.94 13.62
C PHE A 312 -8.02 -15.54 12.95
N ASP A 313 -8.92 -14.97 13.75
CA ASP A 313 -10.16 -14.35 13.29
C ASP A 313 -9.93 -12.86 13.01
N TRP A 314 -10.41 -12.37 11.87
CA TRP A 314 -10.21 -10.98 11.46
C TRP A 314 -10.89 -9.97 12.37
N GLU A 315 -12.09 -10.26 12.87
CA GLU A 315 -12.80 -9.32 13.74
C GLU A 315 -12.08 -9.19 15.07
N ASP A 316 -11.68 -10.31 15.68
CA ASP A 316 -10.90 -10.34 16.91
C ASP A 316 -9.55 -9.64 16.74
N TYR A 317 -8.79 -9.99 15.70
CA TYR A 317 -7.50 -9.35 15.40
C TYR A 317 -7.65 -7.84 15.19
N LEU A 318 -8.64 -7.39 14.43
CA LEU A 318 -8.81 -5.96 14.18
C LEU A 318 -9.24 -5.19 15.44
N ILE A 319 -10.24 -5.68 16.17
CA ILE A 319 -10.83 -4.94 17.29
C ILE A 319 -9.99 -4.97 18.56
N ASN A 320 -9.32 -6.10 18.84
CA ASN A 320 -8.61 -6.33 20.09
C ASN A 320 -7.09 -6.19 19.97
N ILE A 321 -6.52 -6.26 18.76
CA ILE A 321 -5.06 -6.28 18.55
C ILE A 321 -4.60 -5.11 17.68
N HIS A 322 -5.06 -5.04 16.43
CA HIS A 322 -4.51 -4.11 15.45
C HIS A 322 -4.90 -2.66 15.70
N ILE A 323 -6.21 -2.35 15.74
CA ILE A 323 -6.67 -0.96 15.93
C ILE A 323 -6.21 -0.38 17.28
N PRO A 324 -6.22 -1.11 18.41
CA PRO A 324 -5.63 -0.63 19.66
C PRO A 324 -4.14 -0.29 19.59
N GLY A 325 -3.39 -0.90 18.67
CA GLY A 325 -1.96 -0.64 18.47
C GLY A 325 -1.63 0.61 17.64
N LEU A 326 -2.64 1.26 17.01
CA LEU A 326 -2.48 2.39 16.08
C LEU A 326 -2.38 3.78 16.72
#